data_AF-A0A2V8CQK7-F1
#
_entry.id   AF-A0A2V8CQK7-F1
#
_cell.length_a   1.000
_cell.length_b   1.000
_cell.length_c   1.000
_cell.angle_alpha   90.00
_cell.angle_beta   90.00
_cell.angle_gamma   90.00
#
_symmetry.space_group_name_H-M   'P 1'
#
loop_
_entity.id
_entity.type
_entity.pdbx_description
1 polymer ?
#
loop_
_entity_poly.entity_id
_entity_poly.type
_entity_poly.pdbx_seq_one_letter_code
_entity_poly.pdbx_strand_id
1 'polypeptide(L)'
;TDMRVAIQYAFSYPDRWPLPLPGPDLARAHHLEFQIPDTGTFPCLRLAYRALEAERSLPVVLNAANEVAVERFLKGQIGFTSIPVVIERTMDAHRPEEVCTLEAVRSVDRWARECSQEIARAVELN
;
A
#
# COMPACT_ATOMS: atom_id res chain seq x y z
N THR A 1 17.36 2.75 -10.38
CA THR A 1 16.34 3.79 -10.22
C THR A 1 16.87 4.89 -9.32
N ASP A 2 16.65 6.17 -9.63
CA ASP A 2 17.15 7.31 -8.84
C ASP A 2 16.02 8.29 -8.48
N MET A 3 15.70 8.39 -7.19
CA MET A 3 14.60 9.22 -6.70
C MET A 3 14.88 10.73 -6.80
N ARG A 4 16.14 11.16 -7.01
CA ARG A 4 16.48 12.58 -7.16
C ARG A 4 15.77 13.22 -8.34
N VAL A 5 15.49 12.46 -9.39
CA VAL A 5 14.72 12.91 -10.56
C VAL A 5 13.29 13.28 -10.16
N ALA A 6 12.59 12.37 -9.48
CA ALA A 6 11.20 12.59 -9.05
C ALA A 6 11.10 13.70 -7.99
N ILE A 7 12.02 13.70 -7.02
CA ILE A 7 12.07 14.71 -5.94
C ILE A 7 12.32 16.10 -6.52
N GLN A 8 13.34 16.26 -7.38
CA GLN A 8 13.63 17.55 -8.01
C GLN A 8 12.43 18.08 -8.80
N TYR A 9 11.79 17.22 -9.60
CA TYR A 9 10.64 17.64 -10.40
C TYR A 9 9.46 18.06 -9.50
N ALA A 10 9.23 17.39 -8.38
CA ALA A 10 8.21 17.80 -7.41
C ALA A 10 8.47 19.21 -6.84
N PHE A 11 9.73 19.60 -6.61
CA PHE A 11 10.09 20.95 -6.13
C PHE A 11 10.06 22.02 -7.22
N SER A 12 10.41 21.64 -8.45
CA SER A 12 10.60 22.58 -9.55
C SER A 12 9.38 22.72 -10.45
N TYR A 13 8.37 21.84 -10.32
CA TYR A 13 7.18 21.87 -11.16
C TYR A 13 6.57 23.29 -11.25
N PRO A 14 6.28 23.79 -12.47
CA PRO A 14 6.34 23.10 -13.77
C PRO A 14 7.71 23.12 -14.46
N ASP A 15 8.69 23.84 -13.90
CA ASP A 15 10.03 23.98 -14.46
C ASP A 15 10.84 22.68 -14.36
N ARG A 16 11.87 22.56 -15.21
CA ARG A 16 12.83 21.44 -15.20
C ARG A 16 14.20 21.97 -14.82
N TRP A 17 14.55 21.90 -13.54
CA TRP A 17 15.88 22.30 -13.09
C TRP A 17 16.97 21.33 -13.61
N PRO A 18 18.19 21.82 -13.90
CA PRO A 18 19.30 20.96 -14.27
C PRO A 18 19.59 19.94 -13.17
N LEU A 19 19.76 18.67 -13.54
CA LEU A 19 20.13 17.59 -12.63
C LEU A 19 21.40 16.94 -13.16
N PRO A 20 22.47 16.81 -12.34
CA PRO A 20 23.72 16.17 -12.78
C PRO A 20 23.58 14.64 -12.77
N LEU A 21 22.56 14.13 -13.45
CA LEU A 21 22.36 12.70 -13.69
C LEU A 21 22.29 12.42 -15.18
N PRO A 22 22.91 11.31 -15.64
CA PRO A 22 22.75 10.90 -17.03
C PRO A 22 21.29 10.56 -17.29
N GLY A 23 20.78 10.98 -18.45
CA GLY A 23 19.50 10.51 -18.95
C GLY A 23 19.53 9.00 -19.26
N PRO A 24 18.36 8.37 -19.41
CA PRO A 24 18.30 6.97 -19.82
C PRO A 24 18.94 6.80 -21.21
N ASP A 25 19.90 5.89 -21.32
CA ASP A 25 20.47 5.48 -22.61
C ASP A 25 19.61 4.36 -23.20
N LEU A 26 18.65 4.73 -24.04
CA LEU A 26 17.73 3.77 -24.66
C LEU A 26 18.38 2.90 -25.74
N ALA A 27 19.53 3.33 -26.31
CA ALA A 27 20.28 2.52 -27.26
C ALA A 27 21.05 1.39 -26.55
N ARG A 28 21.45 1.60 -25.29
CA ARG A 28 22.02 0.58 -24.42
C ARG A 28 20.99 -0.15 -23.56
N ALA A 29 19.80 0.40 -23.37
CA ALA A 29 18.72 -0.29 -22.69
C ALA A 29 18.36 -1.56 -23.48
N HIS A 30 18.31 -2.70 -22.81
CA HIS A 30 18.06 -3.99 -23.46
C HIS A 30 16.63 -4.06 -24.04
N HIS A 31 15.65 -4.45 -23.23
CA HIS A 31 14.25 -4.60 -23.64
C HIS A 31 13.32 -4.10 -22.53
N LEU A 32 12.19 -3.54 -22.92
CA LEU A 32 11.09 -3.21 -22.01
C LEU A 32 10.03 -4.28 -22.17
N GLU A 33 9.80 -5.07 -21.12
CA GLU A 33 8.79 -6.12 -21.09
C GLU A 33 7.58 -5.64 -20.29
N PHE A 34 6.39 -6.02 -20.76
CA PHE A 34 5.13 -5.66 -20.14
C PHE A 34 4.30 -6.93 -19.93
N GLN A 35 3.66 -7.04 -18.77
CA GLN A 35 2.85 -8.18 -18.39
C GLN A 35 1.60 -7.69 -17.64
N ILE A 36 0.51 -8.44 -17.76
CA ILE A 36 -0.70 -8.18 -16.98
C ILE A 36 -0.44 -8.70 -15.55
N PRO A 37 -0.69 -7.90 -14.49
CA PRO A 37 -0.49 -8.35 -13.12
C PRO A 37 -1.47 -9.48 -12.77
N ASP A 38 -0.95 -10.57 -12.19
CA ASP A 38 -1.77 -11.66 -11.66
C ASP A 38 -2.35 -11.27 -10.29
N THR A 39 -3.56 -10.72 -10.30
CA THR A 39 -4.28 -10.34 -9.07
C THR A 39 -4.87 -11.51 -8.30
N GLY A 40 -4.79 -12.75 -8.83
CA GLY A 40 -5.16 -13.97 -8.12
C GLY A 40 -4.04 -14.38 -7.16
N THR A 41 -2.80 -14.43 -7.68
CA THR A 41 -1.60 -14.73 -6.87
C THR A 41 -1.19 -13.55 -6.00
N PHE A 42 -1.34 -12.31 -6.48
CA PHE A 42 -0.98 -11.07 -5.77
C PHE A 42 -2.21 -10.20 -5.47
N PRO A 43 -3.08 -10.61 -4.53
CA PRO A 43 -4.37 -9.98 -4.28
C PRO A 43 -4.29 -8.54 -3.75
N CYS A 44 -3.17 -8.11 -3.16
CA CYS A 44 -3.03 -6.75 -2.62
C CYS A 44 -3.30 -5.67 -3.68
N LEU A 45 -3.01 -5.92 -4.96
CA LEU A 45 -3.32 -4.97 -6.03
C LEU A 45 -4.84 -4.82 -6.24
N ARG A 46 -5.59 -5.94 -6.24
CA ARG A 46 -7.06 -5.92 -6.27
C ARG A 46 -7.65 -5.21 -5.05
N LEU A 47 -7.06 -5.44 -3.87
CA LEU A 47 -7.49 -4.78 -2.63
C LEU A 47 -7.25 -3.26 -2.68
N ALA A 48 -6.12 -2.82 -3.27
CA ALA A 48 -5.85 -1.40 -3.48
C ALA A 48 -6.88 -0.75 -4.41
N TYR A 49 -7.22 -1.40 -5.53
CA TYR A 49 -8.29 -0.90 -6.41
C TYR A 49 -9.64 -0.83 -5.69
N ARG A 50 -10.00 -1.86 -4.92
CA ARG A 50 -11.22 -1.84 -4.09
C ARG A 50 -11.25 -0.67 -3.11
N ALA A 51 -10.12 -0.35 -2.48
CA ALA A 51 -10.02 0.79 -1.57
C ALA A 51 -10.20 2.13 -2.29
N LEU A 52 -9.63 2.27 -3.50
CA LEU A 52 -9.79 3.47 -4.33
C LEU A 52 -11.23 3.63 -4.83
N GLU A 53 -11.88 2.55 -5.28
CA GLU A 53 -13.27 2.57 -5.78
C GLU A 53 -14.29 2.89 -4.69
N ALA A 54 -14.10 2.39 -3.46
CA ALA A 54 -14.96 2.71 -2.34
C ALA A 54 -14.79 4.16 -1.85
N GLU A 55 -13.64 4.77 -2.18
CA GLU A 55 -13.21 6.08 -1.69
C GLU A 55 -13.24 6.12 -0.13
N ARG A 56 -13.49 7.30 0.45
CA ARG A 56 -13.79 7.45 1.88
C ARG A 56 -12.66 6.95 2.79
N SER A 57 -13.02 6.29 3.89
CA SER A 57 -12.10 5.76 4.90
C SER A 57 -11.33 4.49 4.47
N LEU A 58 -11.74 3.81 3.39
CA LEU A 58 -11.23 2.47 3.09
C LEU A 58 -9.72 2.42 2.73
N PRO A 59 -9.14 3.43 2.04
CA PRO A 59 -7.68 3.52 1.86
C PRO A 59 -6.90 3.62 3.18
N VAL A 60 -7.46 4.31 4.18
CA VAL A 60 -6.83 4.42 5.52
C VAL A 60 -6.81 3.04 6.18
N VAL A 61 -7.94 2.32 6.13
CA VAL A 61 -8.05 0.96 6.67
C VAL A 61 -7.07 0.01 5.99
N LEU A 62 -7.00 0.04 4.66
CA LEU A 62 -6.07 -0.80 3.89
C LEU A 62 -4.61 -0.54 4.30
N ASN A 63 -4.20 0.73 4.39
CA ASN A 63 -2.82 1.08 4.74
C ASN A 63 -2.49 0.63 6.17
N ALA A 64 -3.35 0.94 7.14
CA ALA A 64 -3.16 0.57 8.54
C ALA A 64 -3.09 -0.96 8.73
N ALA A 65 -3.98 -1.71 8.07
CA ALA A 65 -3.98 -3.16 8.10
C ALA A 65 -2.72 -3.77 7.49
N ASN A 66 -2.24 -3.19 6.38
CA ASN A 66 -1.01 -3.61 5.73
C ASN A 66 0.20 -3.43 6.67
N GLU A 67 0.32 -2.29 7.34
CA GLU A 67 1.42 -2.05 8.29
C GLU A 67 1.43 -3.09 9.43
N VAL A 68 0.27 -3.37 10.03
CA VAL A 68 0.16 -4.38 11.11
C VAL A 68 0.50 -5.77 10.60
N ALA A 69 -0.02 -6.16 9.44
CA ALA A 69 0.22 -7.48 8.86
C ALA A 69 1.69 -7.67 8.47
N VAL A 70 2.31 -6.67 7.84
CA VAL A 70 3.73 -6.69 7.47
C VAL A 70 4.61 -6.74 8.72
N GLU A 71 4.31 -5.95 9.76
CA GLU A 71 5.06 -6.00 11.01
C GLU A 71 5.04 -7.40 11.64
N ARG A 72 3.87 -8.05 11.68
CA ARG A 72 3.71 -9.42 12.19
C ARG A 72 4.43 -10.45 11.32
N PHE A 73 4.40 -10.30 10.00
CA PHE A 73 5.17 -11.14 9.08
C PHE A 73 6.68 -11.01 9.34
N LEU A 74 7.18 -9.78 9.48
CA LEU A 74 8.59 -9.51 9.78
C LEU A 74 9.03 -10.05 11.15
N LYS A 75 8.09 -10.14 12.11
CA LYS A 75 8.30 -10.78 13.42
C LYS A 75 8.17 -12.31 13.37
N GLY A 76 7.90 -12.91 12.21
CA GLY A 76 7.70 -14.35 12.07
C GLY A 76 6.41 -14.88 12.69
N GLN A 77 5.44 -14.00 12.98
CA GLN A 77 4.19 -14.36 13.66
C GLN A 77 3.11 -14.84 12.70
N ILE A 78 3.11 -14.37 11.45
CA ILE A 78 2.20 -14.81 10.40
C ILE A 78 2.98 -15.14 9.12
N GLY A 79 2.44 -16.01 8.27
CA GLY A 79 3.03 -16.30 6.97
C GLY A 79 2.83 -15.16 5.96
N PHE A 80 3.68 -15.09 4.91
CA PHE A 80 3.59 -14.06 3.86
C PHE A 80 2.21 -14.00 3.20
N THR A 81 1.62 -15.15 2.88
CA THR A 81 0.29 -15.26 2.27
C THR A 81 -0.85 -14.87 3.21
N SER A 82 -0.59 -14.69 4.51
CA SER A 82 -1.57 -14.19 5.47
C SER A 82 -1.71 -12.67 5.43
N ILE A 83 -0.74 -11.93 4.88
CA ILE A 83 -0.80 -10.47 4.74
C ILE A 83 -2.07 -10.00 4.03
N PRO A 84 -2.36 -10.45 2.78
CA PRO A 84 -3.59 -10.04 2.11
C PRO A 84 -4.86 -10.52 2.83
N VAL A 85 -4.81 -11.64 3.54
CA VAL A 85 -5.96 -12.14 4.33
C VAL A 85 -6.30 -11.20 5.48
N VAL A 86 -5.30 -10.70 6.20
CA VAL A 86 -5.51 -9.73 7.28
C VAL A 86 -6.04 -8.41 6.73
N ILE A 87 -5.48 -7.92 5.62
CA ILE A 87 -5.92 -6.69 4.96
C ILE A 87 -7.39 -6.82 4.51
N GLU A 88 -7.72 -7.86 3.74
CA GLU A 88 -9.07 -8.06 3.19
C GLU A 88 -10.11 -8.19 4.31
N ARG A 89 -9.85 -8.99 5.35
CA ARG A 89 -10.77 -9.15 6.49
C ARG A 89 -10.95 -7.86 7.29
N THR A 90 -9.90 -7.04 7.44
CA THR A 90 -10.03 -5.74 8.13
C THR A 90 -10.88 -4.79 7.29
N MET A 91 -10.67 -4.76 5.97
CA MET A 91 -11.50 -3.98 5.05
C MET A 91 -12.96 -4.43 5.06
N ASP A 92 -13.22 -5.74 5.13
CA ASP A 92 -14.57 -6.31 5.18
C ASP A 92 -15.30 -6.01 6.50
N ALA A 93 -14.56 -5.92 7.61
CA ALA A 93 -15.10 -5.56 8.91
C ALA A 93 -15.44 -4.06 9.03
N HIS A 94 -14.89 -3.22 8.15
CA HIS A 94 -15.10 -1.77 8.21
C HIS A 94 -16.37 -1.35 7.48
N ARG A 95 -17.12 -0.40 8.07
CA ARG A 95 -18.19 0.30 7.36
C ARG A 95 -17.62 1.62 6.82
N PRO A 96 -17.53 1.82 5.49
CA PRO A 96 -16.96 3.03 4.93
C PRO A 96 -17.64 4.31 5.42
N GLU A 97 -16.85 5.27 5.89
CA GLU A 97 -17.30 6.55 6.43
C GLU A 97 -16.50 7.70 5.84
N GLU A 98 -17.11 8.89 5.79
CA GLU A 98 -16.44 10.07 5.24
C GLU A 98 -15.33 10.56 6.17
N VAL A 99 -14.20 10.92 5.57
CA VAL A 99 -13.01 11.37 6.30
C VAL A 99 -12.61 12.74 5.80
N CYS A 100 -13.03 13.78 6.52
CA CYS A 100 -12.78 15.19 6.15
C CYS A 100 -11.79 15.90 7.08
N THR A 101 -11.31 15.24 8.13
CA THR A 101 -10.38 15.83 9.10
C THR A 101 -9.26 14.86 9.44
N LEU A 102 -8.12 15.40 9.88
CA LEU A 102 -7.01 14.58 10.37
C LEU A 102 -7.39 13.72 11.57
N GLU A 103 -8.28 14.22 12.43
CA GLU A 103 -8.77 13.45 13.57
C GLU A 103 -9.59 12.23 13.13
N ALA A 104 -10.44 12.39 12.11
CA ALA A 104 -11.18 11.29 11.51
C ALA A 104 -10.22 10.25 10.90
N VAL A 105 -9.19 10.69 10.15
CA VAL A 105 -8.14 9.78 9.63
C VAL A 105 -7.51 8.97 10.76
N ARG A 106 -7.11 9.65 11.85
CA ARG A 106 -6.46 9.01 13.00
C ARG A 106 -7.39 8.05 13.75
N SER A 107 -8.69 8.34 13.77
CA SER A 107 -9.69 7.46 14.38
C SER A 107 -9.85 6.17 13.59
N VAL A 108 -10.00 6.28 12.27
CA VAL A 108 -10.06 5.12 11.37
C VAL A 108 -8.78 4.30 11.42
N ASP A 109 -7.60 4.94 11.40
CA ASP A 109 -6.30 4.26 11.49
C ASP A 109 -6.18 3.45 12.79
N ARG A 110 -6.53 4.04 13.95
CA ARG A 110 -6.51 3.31 15.23
C ARG A 110 -7.43 2.10 15.23
N TRP A 111 -8.68 2.28 14.81
CA TRP A 111 -9.64 1.19 14.72
C TRP A 111 -9.13 0.07 13.81
N ALA A 112 -8.59 0.42 12.64
CA ALA A 112 -8.08 -0.54 11.68
C ALA A 112 -6.89 -1.33 12.26
N ARG A 113 -5.97 -0.67 12.98
CA ARG A 113 -4.86 -1.36 13.64
C ARG A 113 -5.33 -2.33 14.71
N GLU A 114 -6.28 -1.94 15.55
CA GLU A 114 -6.86 -2.79 16.59
C GLU A 114 -7.54 -4.02 15.96
N CYS A 115 -8.41 -3.82 14.98
CA CYS A 115 -9.09 -4.89 14.26
C CYS A 115 -8.10 -5.83 13.55
N SER A 116 -7.10 -5.29 12.84
CA SER A 116 -6.08 -6.10 12.18
C SER A 116 -5.23 -6.92 13.15
N GLN A 117 -4.95 -6.42 14.35
CA GLN A 117 -4.24 -7.19 15.37
C GLN A 117 -5.07 -8.39 15.85
N GLU A 118 -6.37 -8.21 16.04
CA GLU A 118 -7.28 -9.30 16.41
C GLU A 118 -7.37 -10.35 15.31
N ILE A 119 -7.58 -9.92 14.06
CA ILE A 119 -7.65 -10.80 12.89
C ILE A 119 -6.33 -11.56 12.70
N ALA A 120 -5.19 -10.89 12.87
CA ALA A 120 -3.89 -11.50 12.67
C ALA A 120 -3.58 -12.59 13.72
N ARG A 121 -4.11 -12.49 14.95
CA ARG A 121 -3.99 -13.57 15.95
C ARG A 121 -4.64 -14.87 15.48
N ALA A 122 -5.73 -14.79 14.73
CA ALA A 122 -6.44 -15.97 14.22
C ALA A 122 -5.69 -16.70 13.09
N VAL A 123 -4.60 -16.11 12.57
CA VAL A 123 -3.75 -16.68 11.51
C VAL A 123 -2.28 -16.74 11.94
N GLU A 124 -2.02 -16.70 13.25
CA GLU A 124 -0.67 -16.87 13.79
C GLU A 124 -0.09 -18.25 13.48
N LEU A 125 1.21 -18.28 13.21
CA LEU A 125 1.97 -19.51 13.09
C LEU A 125 2.14 -20.12 14.50
N ASN A 126 1.82 -21.40 14.63
CA ASN A 126 2.02 -22.17 15.87
C ASN A 126 3.51 -22.37 16.18
#